data_AF-A0A7V5EBJ7-F1
#
_entry.id   AF-A0A7V5EBJ7-F1
#
_cell.length_a   1.000
_cell.length_b   1.000
_cell.length_c   1.000
_cell.angle_alpha   90.00
_cell.angle_beta   90.00
_cell.angle_gamma   90.00
#
_symmetry.space_group_name_H-M   'P 1'
#
loop_
_entity.id
_entity.type
_entity.pdbx_description
1 polymer ?
#
loop_
_entity_poly.entity_id
_entity_poly.type
_entity_poly.pdbx_seq_one_letter_code
_entity_poly.pdbx_strand_id
1 'polypeptide(L)'
;MTKDEALKYLKEAIDEIDNLKKCEILGEEHTMWLLSTKGLLKEVFGENSDFYSHFCEINFDAKGDSRFDSWYYRQEMEKLKKDAYFKGLAQAKGVLRSALQHIERFGLPEKK
;
A
#
# COMPACT_ATOMS: atom_id res chain seq x y z
N MET A 1 -2.11 20.85 -4.65
CA MET A 1 -2.50 20.27 -3.36
C MET A 1 -1.96 21.09 -2.20
N THR A 2 -2.84 21.38 -1.24
CA THR A 2 -2.53 22.03 0.05
C THR A 2 -2.13 21.01 1.12
N LYS A 3 -1.59 21.48 2.25
CA LYS A 3 -1.20 20.62 3.38
C LYS A 3 -2.39 19.84 3.94
N ASP A 4 -3.52 20.51 4.16
CA ASP A 4 -4.70 19.90 4.77
C ASP A 4 -5.34 18.86 3.85
N GLU A 5 -5.36 19.11 2.54
CA GLU A 5 -5.78 18.12 1.54
C GLU A 5 -4.88 16.88 1.57
N ALA A 6 -3.56 17.06 1.57
CA ALA A 6 -2.62 15.93 1.60
C ALA A 6 -2.78 15.09 2.88
N LEU A 7 -2.93 15.74 4.04
CA LEU A 7 -3.17 15.05 5.31
C LEU A 7 -4.51 14.32 5.32
N LYS A 8 -5.56 14.93 4.77
CA LYS A 8 -6.87 14.30 4.64
C LYS A 8 -6.80 13.05 3.78
N TYR A 9 -6.25 13.15 2.57
CA TYR A 9 -6.16 12.01 1.65
C TYR A 9 -5.27 10.88 2.18
N LEU A 10 -4.17 11.20 2.87
CA LEU A 10 -3.35 10.19 3.52
C LEU A 10 -4.10 9.46 4.64
N LYS A 11 -4.91 10.17 5.45
CA LYS A 11 -5.74 9.54 6.49
C LYS A 11 -6.79 8.62 5.88
N GLU A 12 -7.50 9.09 4.85
CA GLU A 12 -8.47 8.29 4.11
C GLU A 12 -7.83 7.03 3.52
N ALA A 13 -6.66 7.15 2.89
CA ALA A 13 -5.94 6.00 2.35
C ALA A 13 -5.48 5.00 3.43
N ILE A 14 -5.14 5.47 4.64
CA ILE A 14 -4.78 4.64 5.80
C ILE A 14 -5.99 3.89 6.35
N ASP A 15 -7.13 4.56 6.43
CA ASP A 15 -8.37 4.00 7.00
C ASP A 15 -8.97 2.95 6.05
N GLU A 16 -8.86 3.15 4.74
CA GLU A 16 -9.36 2.23 3.72
C GLU A 16 -8.67 0.86 3.76
N ILE A 17 -7.45 0.77 4.30
CA ILE A 17 -6.70 -0.50 4.43
C ILE A 17 -7.49 -1.56 5.22
N ASP A 18 -8.26 -1.15 6.23
CA ASP A 18 -9.03 -2.10 7.03
C ASP A 18 -10.31 -2.58 6.30
N ASN A 19 -10.78 -1.85 5.30
CA ASN A 19 -11.81 -2.28 4.36
C ASN A 19 -11.23 -3.25 3.31
N LEU A 20 -10.05 -2.95 2.76
CA LEU A 20 -9.39 -3.81 1.77
C LEU A 20 -9.10 -5.23 2.26
N LYS A 21 -8.97 -5.43 3.58
CA LYS A 21 -8.82 -6.78 4.18
C LYS A 21 -10.09 -7.63 4.09
N LYS A 22 -11.24 -7.00 3.86
CA LYS A 22 -12.57 -7.63 3.77
C LYS A 22 -13.02 -7.81 2.31
N CYS A 23 -12.45 -7.04 1.38
CA CYS A 23 -12.70 -7.12 -0.05
C CYS A 23 -11.96 -8.30 -0.70
N GLU A 24 -12.22 -8.50 -1.99
CA GLU A 24 -11.48 -9.46 -2.80
C GLU A 24 -9.99 -9.10 -2.87
N ILE A 25 -9.13 -10.09 -2.64
CA ILE A 25 -7.69 -9.92 -2.66
C ILE A 25 -7.24 -9.57 -4.07
N LEU A 26 -6.48 -8.47 -4.20
CA LEU A 26 -6.03 -7.94 -5.49
C LEU A 26 -7.20 -7.63 -6.45
N GLY A 27 -8.41 -7.43 -5.92
CA GLY A 27 -9.60 -7.08 -6.69
C GLY A 27 -9.65 -5.61 -7.13
N GLU A 28 -10.85 -5.17 -7.52
CA GLU A 28 -11.11 -3.82 -8.03
C GLU A 28 -10.79 -2.74 -6.99
N GLU A 29 -11.27 -2.90 -5.76
CA GLU A 29 -11.08 -1.94 -4.68
C GLU A 29 -9.61 -1.76 -4.33
N HIS A 30 -8.87 -2.87 -4.27
CA HIS A 30 -7.42 -2.82 -4.07
C HIS A 30 -6.73 -2.07 -5.21
N THR A 31 -7.10 -2.35 -6.45
CA THR A 31 -6.49 -1.72 -7.62
C THR A 31 -6.74 -0.22 -7.64
N MET A 32 -7.98 0.21 -7.37
CA MET A 32 -8.33 1.63 -7.27
C MET A 32 -7.56 2.32 -6.14
N TRP A 33 -7.52 1.70 -4.96
CA TRP A 33 -6.76 2.23 -3.83
C TRP A 33 -5.26 2.30 -4.13
N LEU A 34 -4.68 1.29 -4.79
CA LEU A 34 -3.27 1.25 -5.12
C LEU A 34 -2.88 2.38 -6.08
N LEU A 35 -3.65 2.57 -7.15
CA LEU A 35 -3.40 3.60 -8.16
C LEU A 35 -3.57 5.01 -7.60
N SER A 36 -4.67 5.25 -6.87
CA SER A 36 -4.93 6.55 -6.23
C SER A 36 -3.88 6.90 -5.18
N THR A 37 -3.49 5.95 -4.34
CA THR A 37 -2.45 6.13 -3.31
C THR A 37 -1.07 6.39 -3.94
N LYS A 38 -0.71 5.67 -5.00
CA LYS A 38 0.53 5.96 -5.76
C LYS A 38 0.51 7.36 -6.36
N GLY A 39 -0.62 7.76 -6.96
CA GLY A 39 -0.80 9.10 -7.51
C GLY A 39 -0.64 10.19 -6.45
N LEU A 40 -1.27 10.00 -5.29
CA LEU A 40 -1.15 10.90 -4.14
C LEU A 40 0.30 11.05 -3.69
N LEU A 41 1.00 9.94 -3.42
CA LEU A 41 2.38 9.98 -2.97
C LEU A 41 3.31 10.64 -3.99
N LYS A 42 3.10 10.38 -5.29
CA LYS A 42 3.81 11.05 -6.38
C LYS A 42 3.55 12.55 -6.39
N GLU A 43 2.30 12.98 -6.24
CA GLU A 43 1.95 14.41 -6.27
C GLU A 43 2.48 15.16 -5.04
N VAL A 44 2.39 14.55 -3.85
CA VAL A 44 2.87 15.15 -2.60
C VAL A 44 4.39 15.20 -2.55
N PHE A 45 5.07 14.07 -2.78
CA PHE A 45 6.50 13.91 -2.46
C PHE A 45 7.40 13.78 -3.69
N GLY A 46 6.84 13.51 -4.87
CA GLY A 46 7.60 13.21 -6.09
C GLY A 46 7.98 11.73 -6.21
N GLU A 47 8.27 11.30 -7.44
CA GLU A 47 8.62 9.91 -7.76
C GLU A 47 9.95 9.44 -7.16
N ASN A 48 10.86 10.37 -6.89
CA ASN A 48 12.17 10.08 -6.31
C ASN A 48 12.18 10.12 -4.77
N SER A 49 11.01 10.23 -4.14
CA SER A 49 10.90 10.24 -2.68
C SER A 49 10.93 8.83 -2.10
N ASP A 50 11.53 8.70 -0.92
CA ASP A 50 11.56 7.42 -0.20
C ASP A 50 10.15 6.86 0.02
N PHE A 51 9.15 7.72 0.27
CA PHE A 51 7.76 7.30 0.47
C PHE A 51 7.16 6.69 -0.79
N TYR A 52 7.36 7.33 -1.95
CA TYR A 52 6.85 6.81 -3.22
C TYR A 52 7.59 5.52 -3.62
N SER A 53 8.92 5.52 -3.57
CA SER A 53 9.74 4.38 -3.96
C SER A 53 9.43 3.15 -3.08
N HIS A 54 9.43 3.30 -1.75
CA HIS A 54 9.11 2.20 -0.85
C HIS A 54 7.68 1.70 -1.03
N PHE A 55 6.71 2.57 -1.28
CA PHE A 55 5.33 2.14 -1.55
C PHE A 55 5.25 1.30 -2.83
N CYS A 56 5.97 1.70 -3.89
CA CYS A 56 6.01 0.99 -5.17
C CYS A 56 6.70 -0.38 -5.08
N GLU A 57 7.62 -0.57 -4.14
CA GLU A 57 8.34 -1.82 -3.92
C GLU A 57 7.55 -2.86 -3.11
N ILE A 58 6.41 -2.49 -2.53
CA ILE A 58 5.58 -3.41 -1.75
C ILE A 58 5.04 -4.51 -2.67
N ASN A 59 5.34 -5.75 -2.31
CA ASN A 59 4.78 -6.92 -2.97
C ASN A 59 3.51 -7.37 -2.24
N PHE A 60 2.38 -7.30 -2.94
CA PHE A 60 1.06 -7.71 -2.43
C PHE A 60 0.70 -9.16 -2.78
N ASP A 61 1.52 -9.84 -3.58
CA ASP A 61 1.27 -11.21 -4.02
C ASP A 61 2.34 -12.18 -3.50
N ALA A 62 1.94 -13.43 -3.26
CA ALA A 62 2.85 -14.49 -2.91
C ALA A 62 3.59 -14.98 -4.16
N LYS A 63 4.93 -15.07 -4.09
CA LYS A 63 5.68 -15.80 -5.11
C LYS A 63 5.46 -17.29 -4.87
N GLY A 64 4.73 -17.95 -5.77
CA GLY A 64 4.58 -19.40 -5.73
C GLY A 64 5.94 -20.07 -5.86
N ASP A 65 6.20 -21.07 -5.01
CA ASP A 65 7.33 -21.99 -5.20
C ASP A 65 6.77 -23.26 -5.84
N SER A 66 7.21 -23.55 -7.07
CA SER A 66 6.77 -24.71 -7.86
C SER A 66 7.18 -26.06 -7.25
N ARG A 67 7.90 -26.08 -6.12
CA ARG A 67 8.34 -27.29 -5.42
C ARG A 67 7.31 -27.90 -4.47
N PHE A 68 6.15 -27.26 -4.27
CA PHE A 68 5.09 -27.83 -3.45
C PHE A 68 4.27 -28.85 -4.24
N ASP A 69 4.67 -30.11 -4.16
CA ASP A 69 3.95 -31.27 -4.68
C ASP A 69 3.03 -31.82 -3.57
N SER A 70 1.78 -31.33 -3.47
CA SER A 70 0.83 -31.84 -2.48
C SER A 70 -0.64 -31.67 -2.91
N TRP A 71 -1.48 -32.62 -2.51
CA TRP A 71 -2.94 -32.55 -2.63
C TRP A 71 -3.56 -31.32 -1.93
N TYR A 72 -2.82 -30.67 -1.02
CA TYR A 72 -3.21 -29.46 -0.30
C TYR A 72 -2.69 -28.16 -0.94
N TYR A 73 -1.98 -28.26 -2.07
CA TYR A 73 -1.32 -27.12 -2.74
C TYR A 73 -2.24 -25.92 -2.94
N ARG A 74 -3.50 -26.13 -3.34
CA ARG A 74 -4.46 -25.03 -3.55
C ARG A 74 -4.78 -24.31 -2.23
N GLN A 75 -5.03 -25.03 -1.14
CA GLN A 75 -5.36 -24.40 0.15
C GLN A 75 -4.15 -23.69 0.76
N GLU A 76 -2.97 -24.31 0.67
CA GLU A 76 -1.72 -23.71 1.15
C GLU A 76 -1.37 -22.45 0.35
N MET A 77 -1.58 -22.48 -0.97
CA MET A 77 -1.34 -21.32 -1.82
C MET A 77 -2.32 -20.17 -1.56
N GLU A 78 -3.61 -20.45 -1.36
CA GLU A 78 -4.57 -19.42 -1.01
C GLU A 78 -4.25 -18.78 0.35
N LYS A 79 -3.77 -19.57 1.32
CA LYS A 79 -3.27 -19.04 2.59
C LYS A 79 -2.03 -18.15 2.38
N LEU A 80 -1.05 -18.60 1.60
CA LEU A 80 0.17 -17.84 1.32
C LEU A 80 -0.13 -16.50 0.62
N LYS A 81 -1.02 -16.50 -0.38
CA LYS A 81 -1.49 -15.29 -1.05
C LYS A 81 -2.13 -14.32 -0.06
N LYS A 82 -3.02 -14.83 0.80
CA LYS A 82 -3.68 -14.02 1.82
C LYS A 82 -2.69 -13.41 2.82
N ASP A 83 -1.72 -14.20 3.27
CA ASP A 83 -0.69 -13.74 4.20
C ASP A 83 0.22 -12.69 3.54
N ALA A 84 0.64 -12.90 2.29
CA ALA A 84 1.43 -11.94 1.53
C ALA A 84 0.66 -10.62 1.32
N TYR A 85 -0.61 -10.71 0.93
CA TYR A 85 -1.47 -9.55 0.73
C TYR A 85 -1.63 -8.73 2.02
N PHE A 86 -1.94 -9.37 3.14
CA PHE A 86 -2.09 -8.70 4.42
C PHE A 86 -0.79 -8.10 4.93
N LYS A 87 0.35 -8.76 4.69
CA LYS A 87 1.67 -8.21 4.97
C LYS A 87 1.96 -6.97 4.12
N GLY A 88 1.63 -7.01 2.82
CA GLY A 88 1.76 -5.86 1.92
C GLY A 88 0.91 -4.67 2.38
N LEU A 89 -0.36 -4.90 2.73
CA LEU A 89 -1.24 -3.87 3.30
C LEU A 89 -0.68 -3.29 4.61
N ALA A 90 -0.09 -4.11 5.47
CA ALA A 90 0.54 -3.63 6.70
C ALA A 90 1.79 -2.76 6.42
N GLN A 91 2.62 -3.14 5.44
CA GLN A 91 3.76 -2.34 4.99
C GLN A 91 3.30 -1.00 4.42
N ALA A 92 2.26 -1.01 3.59
CA ALA A 92 1.69 0.20 3.01
C ALA A 92 1.17 1.14 4.11
N LYS A 93 0.48 0.61 5.12
CA LYS A 93 0.04 1.39 6.29
C LYS A 93 1.21 2.05 7.00
N GLY A 94 2.35 1.36 7.11
CA GLY A 94 3.59 1.91 7.67
C GLY A 94 4.11 3.09 6.86
N VAL A 95 4.24 2.92 5.53
CA VAL A 95 4.71 3.99 4.63
C VAL A 95 3.79 5.21 4.69
N LEU A 96 2.47 5.03 4.60
CA LEU A 96 1.51 6.12 4.62
C LEU A 96 1.49 6.86 5.97
N ARG A 97 1.63 6.14 7.09
CA ARG A 97 1.76 6.78 8.41
C ARG A 97 3.04 7.59 8.54
N SER A 98 4.15 7.10 8.01
CA SER A 98 5.41 7.85 7.99
C SER A 98 5.30 9.10 7.11
N ALA A 99 4.66 9.00 5.95
CA ALA A 99 4.38 10.13 5.08
C ALA A 99 3.49 11.19 5.78
N LEU A 100 2.43 10.75 6.46
CA LEU A 100 1.57 11.61 7.26
C LEU A 100 2.36 12.36 8.34
N GLN A 101 3.13 11.64 9.15
CA GLN A 101 3.95 12.23 10.22
C GLN A 101 4.99 13.21 9.67
N HIS A 102 5.55 12.93 8.49
CA HIS A 102 6.48 13.85 7.83
C HIS A 102 5.82 15.18 7.52
N ILE A 103 4.63 15.17 6.90
CA ILE A 103 3.89 16.39 6.58
C ILE A 103 3.46 17.15 7.84
N GLU A 104 3.03 16.43 8.88
CA GLU A 104 2.65 17.05 10.16
C GLU A 104 3.83 17.81 10.78
N ARG A 105 5.03 17.21 10.79
CA ARG A 105 6.23 17.77 11.43
C ARG A 105 6.96 18.83 10.59
N PHE A 106 7.10 18.58 9.30
CA PHE A 106 7.98 19.37 8.42
C PHE A 106 7.22 20.17 7.36
N GLY A 107 5.91 19.93 7.19
CA GLY A 107 5.13 20.54 6.12
C GLY A 107 5.24 19.77 4.81
N LEU A 108 4.73 20.38 3.74
CA LEU A 108 4.86 19.80 2.41
C LEU A 108 6.29 19.93 1.91
N PRO A 109 6.85 18.88 1.26
CA PRO A 109 8.17 18.98 0.65
C PRO A 109 8.15 20.02 -0.48
N GLU A 110 9.27 20.71 -0.67
CA GLU A 110 9.46 21.60 -1.80
C GLU A 110 9.45 20.77 -3.10
N LYS A 111 8.59 21.14 -4.05
CA LYS A 111 8.57 20.51 -5.37
C LYS A 111 9.87 20.87 -6.09
N LYS A 112 10.76 19.88 -6.23
CA LYS A 112 11.94 19.99 -7.10
C LYS A 112 11.55 19.87 -8.57
#